data_AF-M2SQQ7-F1
#
_entry.id   AF-M2SQQ7-F1
#
_cell.length_a   1.000
_cell.length_b   1.000
_cell.length_c   1.000
_cell.angle_alpha   90.00
_cell.angle_beta   90.00
_cell.angle_gamma   90.00
#
_symmetry.space_group_name_H-M   'P 1'
#
loop_
_entity.id
_entity.type
_entity.pdbx_description
1 polymer ?
#
loop_
_entity_poly.entity_id
_entity_poly.type
_entity_poly.pdbx_seq_one_letter_code
_entity_poly.pdbx_strand_id
1 'polypeptide(L)'
;MGFFACWTQSGSVTLLCFDLPTKSQSHIQSMSWSQGVSRSCPYAAFLLVLDALLRLYDDSVWAIRNHISRWEAKSLMETDYFLLHEIARHGVHVSETLSVAIQSLDAMQHHHERFCTNSTLACSKNGRGRWDKVGSLFEFQLGLLRGLFQRSEANNARIQNEITLVSLVYNRQYIAAL
;
A
#
# COMPACT_ATOMS: atom_id res chain seq x y z
N MET A 1 7.15 -3.99 -8.57
CA MET A 1 8.36 -3.86 -7.73
C MET A 1 8.68 -5.20 -7.12
N GLY A 2 9.94 -5.63 -7.19
CA GLY A 2 10.41 -6.87 -6.59
C GLY A 2 11.43 -6.60 -5.49
N PHE A 3 11.35 -7.34 -4.38
CA PHE A 3 12.26 -7.18 -3.24
C PHE A 3 12.83 -8.53 -2.84
N PHE A 4 14.16 -8.63 -2.76
CA PHE A 4 14.86 -9.85 -2.37
C PHE A 4 15.85 -9.53 -1.28
N ALA A 5 15.82 -10.29 -0.19
CA ALA A 5 16.75 -10.13 0.91
C ALA A 5 17.65 -11.37 1.02
N CYS A 6 18.95 -11.14 1.14
CA CYS A 6 19.96 -12.17 1.34
C CYS A 6 20.69 -11.92 2.66
N TRP A 7 20.89 -12.98 3.44
CA TRP A 7 21.66 -12.97 4.68
C TRP A 7 23.00 -13.64 4.47
N THR A 8 24.06 -12.95 4.87
CA THR A 8 25.41 -13.50 4.91
C THR A 8 25.68 -14.16 6.26
N GLN A 9 26.64 -15.10 6.29
CA GLN A 9 27.08 -15.75 7.53
C GLN A 9 27.64 -14.76 8.56
N SER A 10 28.17 -13.62 8.11
CA SER A 10 28.63 -12.52 8.98
C SER A 10 27.49 -11.70 9.61
N GLY A 11 26.23 -12.01 9.30
CA GLY A 11 25.06 -11.30 9.82
C GLY A 11 24.72 -10.01 9.07
N SER A 12 25.37 -9.73 7.94
CA SER A 12 25.03 -8.63 7.06
C SER A 12 23.82 -9.01 6.20
N VAL A 13 22.90 -8.07 6.01
CA VAL A 13 21.71 -8.21 5.16
C VAL A 13 21.90 -7.38 3.90
N THR A 14 21.68 -7.99 2.75
CA THR A 14 21.63 -7.29 1.46
C THR A 14 20.20 -7.32 0.95
N LEU A 15 19.62 -6.15 0.70
CA LEU A 15 18.29 -5.98 0.12
C LEU A 15 18.44 -5.51 -1.32
N LEU A 16 17.95 -6.32 -2.26
CA LEU A 16 17.86 -6.00 -3.69
C LEU A 16 16.45 -5.50 -3.99
N CYS A 17 16.35 -4.29 -4.54
CA CYS A 17 15.09 -3.65 -4.90
C CYS A 17 15.02 -3.46 -6.41
N PHE A 18 14.01 -4.04 -7.06
CA PHE A 18 13.75 -3.89 -8.49
C PHE A 18 12.56 -2.95 -8.73
N ASP A 19 12.69 -2.10 -9.75
CA ASP A 19 11.68 -1.11 -10.16
C ASP A 19 11.31 -0.09 -9.06
N LEU A 20 12.26 0.23 -8.18
CA LEU A 20 12.03 1.17 -7.08
C LEU A 20 12.09 2.63 -7.59
N PRO A 21 11.05 3.46 -7.38
CA PRO A 21 11.03 4.84 -7.83
C PRO A 21 12.12 5.65 -7.13
N THR A 22 12.69 6.64 -7.81
CA THR A 22 13.79 7.46 -7.29
C THR A 22 13.48 8.08 -5.92
N LYS A 23 12.22 8.52 -5.72
CA LYS A 23 11.77 9.09 -4.43
C LYS A 23 11.87 8.10 -3.27
N SER A 24 11.69 6.80 -3.54
CA SER A 24 11.74 5.75 -2.53
C SER A 24 13.16 5.22 -2.32
N GLN A 25 14.07 5.39 -3.30
CA GLN A 25 15.47 4.99 -3.17
C GLN A 25 16.15 5.75 -2.03
N SER A 26 16.03 7.08 -2.00
CA SER A 26 16.61 7.91 -0.93
C SER A 26 16.01 7.58 0.44
N HIS A 27 14.71 7.29 0.49
CA HIS A 27 14.03 6.91 1.73
C HIS A 27 14.57 5.59 2.29
N ILE A 28 14.61 4.53 1.46
CA ILE A 28 15.12 3.21 1.88
C ILE A 28 16.61 3.27 2.24
N GLN A 29 17.42 4.05 1.51
CA GLN A 29 18.85 4.23 1.82
C GLN A 29 19.08 4.98 3.15
N SER A 30 18.20 5.93 3.48
CA SER A 30 18.29 6.69 4.73
C SER A 30 17.77 5.93 5.96
N MET A 31 17.02 4.85 5.75
CA MET A 31 16.42 4.09 6.83
C MET A 31 17.46 3.35 7.65
N SER A 32 17.46 3.64 8.95
CA SER A 32 18.14 2.81 9.93
C SER A 32 17.26 1.62 10.31
N TRP A 33 17.89 0.49 10.61
CA TRP A 33 17.22 -0.65 11.23
C TRP A 33 16.53 -0.22 12.52
N SER A 34 15.27 -0.62 12.69
CA SER A 34 14.47 -0.26 13.86
C SER A 34 15.12 -0.75 15.15
N GLN A 35 15.28 0.17 16.11
CA GLN A 35 15.83 -0.15 17.43
C GLN A 35 15.00 -1.26 18.09
N GLY A 36 15.66 -2.32 18.55
CA GLY A 36 15.03 -3.46 19.23
C GLY A 36 14.43 -4.53 18.31
N VAL A 37 14.64 -4.48 17.00
CA VAL A 37 14.35 -5.63 16.12
C VAL A 37 15.61 -6.47 15.96
N SER A 38 15.53 -7.78 16.24
CA SER A 38 16.70 -8.66 16.11
C SER A 38 17.14 -8.80 14.66
N ARG A 39 18.43 -8.57 14.38
CA ARG A 39 19.06 -8.85 13.08
C ARG A 39 19.05 -10.35 12.73
N SER A 40 18.76 -11.21 13.71
CA SER A 40 18.60 -12.66 13.50
C SER A 40 17.26 -13.03 12.85
N CYS A 41 16.29 -12.10 12.77
CA CYS A 41 15.02 -12.34 12.09
C CYS A 41 15.15 -11.91 10.63
N PRO A 42 15.04 -12.84 9.65
CA PRO A 42 15.13 -12.47 8.24
C PRO A 42 13.94 -11.59 7.79
N TYR A 43 12.79 -11.70 8.42
CA TYR A 43 11.61 -10.92 8.03
C TYR A 43 11.72 -9.43 8.40
N ALA A 44 12.61 -9.08 9.33
CA ALA A 44 12.76 -7.71 9.81
C ALA A 44 13.24 -6.73 8.73
N ALA A 45 13.98 -7.18 7.71
CA ALA A 45 14.41 -6.32 6.60
C ALA A 45 13.23 -5.82 5.76
N PHE A 46 12.17 -6.62 5.65
CA PHE A 46 10.98 -6.26 4.87
C PHE A 46 10.13 -5.19 5.56
N LEU A 47 10.30 -4.96 6.87
CA LEU A 47 9.63 -3.84 7.54
C LEU A 47 10.03 -2.48 6.96
N LEU A 48 11.29 -2.34 6.53
CA LEU A 48 11.80 -1.12 5.89
C LEU A 48 11.17 -0.92 4.50
N VAL A 49 11.09 -2.01 3.74
CA VAL A 49 10.43 -2.03 2.44
C VAL A 49 8.96 -1.63 2.57
N LEU A 50 8.25 -2.21 3.54
CA LEU A 50 6.84 -1.96 3.76
C LEU A 50 6.56 -0.52 4.18
N ASP A 51 7.40 0.11 5.00
CA ASP A 51 7.21 1.55 5.32
C ASP A 51 7.36 2.42 4.07
N ALA A 52 8.34 2.13 3.21
CA ALA A 52 8.52 2.85 1.95
C ALA A 52 7.33 2.65 1.00
N LEU A 53 6.82 1.41 0.88
CA LEU A 53 5.64 1.09 0.06
C LEU A 53 4.36 1.73 0.61
N LEU A 54 4.16 1.71 1.93
CA LEU A 54 3.01 2.32 2.59
C LEU A 54 2.88 3.81 2.23
N ARG A 55 3.99 4.54 2.22
CA ARG A 55 4.01 5.95 1.83
C ARG A 55 3.62 6.15 0.36
N LEU A 56 4.17 5.32 -0.53
CA LEU A 56 3.81 5.36 -1.95
C LEU A 56 2.32 5.09 -2.19
N TYR A 57 1.76 4.12 -1.45
CA TYR A 57 0.35 3.79 -1.56
C TYR A 57 -0.54 4.88 -0.96
N ASP A 58 -0.18 5.44 0.19
CA ASP A 58 -0.89 6.58 0.77
C ASP A 58 -0.91 7.76 -0.21
N ASP A 59 0.25 8.16 -0.74
CA ASP A 59 0.37 9.21 -1.76
C ASP A 59 -0.53 8.95 -2.97
N SER A 60 -0.57 7.71 -3.45
CA SER A 60 -1.39 7.31 -4.61
C SER A 60 -2.89 7.42 -4.32
N VAL A 61 -3.34 6.96 -3.15
CA VAL A 61 -4.75 7.08 -2.72
C VAL A 61 -5.16 8.54 -2.55
N TRP A 62 -4.31 9.36 -1.93
CA TRP A 62 -4.56 10.79 -1.76
C TRP A 62 -4.54 11.54 -3.08
N ALA A 63 -3.66 11.18 -4.01
CA ALA A 63 -3.62 11.79 -5.35
C ALA A 63 -4.97 11.61 -6.06
N ILE A 64 -5.53 10.40 -6.07
CA ILE A 64 -6.86 10.14 -6.65
C ILE A 64 -7.93 11.01 -5.97
N ARG A 65 -8.01 10.99 -4.63
CA ARG A 65 -8.95 11.86 -3.90
C ARG A 65 -8.81 13.34 -4.28
N ASN A 66 -7.59 13.82 -4.42
CA ASN A 66 -7.30 15.21 -4.76
C ASN A 66 -7.66 15.53 -6.22
N HIS A 67 -7.54 14.58 -7.14
CA HIS A 67 -8.01 14.72 -8.52
C HIS A 67 -9.55 14.79 -8.57
N ILE A 68 -10.24 13.90 -7.85
CA ILE A 68 -11.71 13.91 -7.73
C ILE A 68 -12.19 15.24 -7.15
N SER A 69 -11.61 15.67 -6.02
CA SER A 69 -12.03 16.91 -5.35
C SER A 69 -11.76 18.17 -6.20
N ARG A 70 -10.67 18.18 -6.97
CA ARG A 70 -10.39 19.26 -7.94
C ARG A 70 -11.38 19.26 -9.10
N TRP A 71 -11.86 18.08 -9.50
CA TRP A 71 -12.86 17.96 -10.54
C TRP A 71 -14.23 18.44 -10.04
N GLU A 72 -14.66 18.05 -8.84
CA GLU A 72 -15.94 18.48 -8.25
C GLU A 72 -16.03 19.99 -8.03
N ALA A 73 -14.88 20.64 -7.82
CA ALA A 73 -14.82 22.10 -7.68
C ALA A 73 -15.05 22.86 -9.00
N LYS A 74 -15.06 22.18 -10.16
CA LYS A 74 -15.32 22.80 -11.47
C LYS A 74 -16.82 22.91 -11.73
N SER A 75 -17.22 23.91 -12.51
CA SER A 75 -18.59 24.02 -13.01
C SER A 75 -18.91 22.85 -13.94
N LEU A 76 -20.11 22.26 -13.80
CA LEU A 76 -20.61 21.16 -14.64
C LEU A 76 -20.64 21.50 -16.14
N MET A 77 -20.52 22.77 -16.52
CA MET A 77 -20.53 23.24 -17.91
C MET A 77 -19.14 23.19 -18.60
N GLU A 78 -18.05 23.04 -17.86
CA GLU A 78 -16.66 23.04 -18.39
C GLU A 78 -15.99 21.66 -18.26
N THR A 79 -16.80 20.61 -18.22
CA THR A 79 -16.36 19.33 -17.67
C THR A 79 -15.73 18.42 -18.72
N ASP A 80 -14.45 18.11 -18.54
CA ASP A 80 -13.75 17.10 -19.34
C ASP A 80 -14.13 15.68 -18.87
N TYR A 81 -15.06 15.06 -19.60
CA TYR A 81 -15.52 13.70 -19.34
C TYR A 81 -14.41 12.65 -19.51
N PHE A 82 -13.46 12.87 -20.43
CA PHE A 82 -12.35 11.94 -20.65
C PHE A 82 -11.43 11.90 -19.44
N LEU A 83 -11.08 13.08 -18.90
CA LEU A 83 -10.29 13.18 -17.67
C LEU A 83 -10.96 12.44 -16.51
N LEU A 84 -12.29 12.49 -16.41
CA LEU A 84 -13.04 11.83 -15.35
C LEU A 84 -12.89 10.30 -15.39
N HIS A 85 -12.99 9.72 -16.59
CA HIS A 85 -12.76 8.29 -16.82
C HIS A 85 -11.32 7.90 -16.55
N GLU A 86 -10.35 8.74 -16.94
CA GLU A 86 -8.94 8.48 -16.64
C GLU A 86 -8.69 8.47 -15.13
N ILE A 87 -9.27 9.40 -14.36
CA ILE A 87 -9.19 9.37 -12.90
C ILE A 87 -9.79 8.08 -12.34
N ALA A 88 -10.96 7.67 -12.83
CA ALA A 88 -11.60 6.43 -12.40
C ALA A 88 -10.74 5.18 -12.70
N ARG A 89 -10.17 5.09 -13.90
CA ARG A 89 -9.26 4.00 -14.31
C ARG A 89 -8.04 3.92 -13.39
N HIS A 90 -7.41 5.06 -13.09
CA HIS A 90 -6.28 5.08 -12.16
C HIS A 90 -6.71 4.74 -10.73
N GLY A 91 -7.90 5.13 -10.29
CA GLY A 91 -8.46 4.74 -9.00
C GLY A 91 -8.60 3.23 -8.84
N VAL A 92 -9.10 2.54 -9.88
CA VAL A 92 -9.19 1.07 -9.92
C VAL A 92 -7.81 0.44 -9.82
N HIS A 93 -6.83 0.89 -10.61
CA HIS A 93 -5.47 0.34 -10.55
C HIS A 93 -4.82 0.51 -9.15
N VAL A 94 -5.11 1.62 -8.45
CA VAL A 94 -4.63 1.82 -7.07
C VAL A 94 -5.27 0.80 -6.12
N SER A 95 -6.58 0.56 -6.21
CA SER A 95 -7.26 -0.49 -5.43
C SER A 95 -6.69 -1.88 -5.70
N GLU A 96 -6.46 -2.24 -6.97
CA GLU A 96 -5.87 -3.52 -7.36
C GLU A 96 -4.47 -3.70 -6.75
N THR A 97 -3.63 -2.67 -6.85
CA THR A 97 -2.27 -2.68 -6.30
C THR A 97 -2.30 -2.86 -4.77
N LEU A 98 -3.20 -2.16 -4.09
CA LEU A 98 -3.40 -2.29 -2.64
C LEU A 98 -3.87 -3.70 -2.25
N SER A 99 -4.78 -4.30 -3.03
CA SER A 99 -5.25 -5.67 -2.80
C SER A 99 -4.10 -6.67 -2.90
N VAL A 100 -3.26 -6.56 -3.94
CA VAL A 100 -2.07 -7.41 -4.11
C VAL A 100 -1.07 -7.20 -2.96
N ALA A 101 -0.88 -5.95 -2.52
CA ALA A 101 0.01 -5.64 -1.39
C ALA A 101 -0.49 -6.26 -0.07
N ILE A 102 -1.80 -6.18 0.20
CA ILE A 102 -2.44 -6.81 1.36
C ILE A 102 -2.20 -8.33 1.33
N GLN A 103 -2.49 -8.99 0.22
CA GLN A 103 -2.30 -10.43 0.07
C GLN A 103 -0.82 -10.84 0.26
N SER A 104 0.10 -10.05 -0.28
CA SER A 104 1.55 -10.30 -0.16
C SER A 104 2.03 -10.17 1.28
N LEU A 105 1.57 -9.15 2.01
CA LEU A 105 1.94 -8.96 3.42
C LEU A 105 1.30 -10.02 4.32
N ASP A 106 0.04 -10.39 4.05
CA ASP A 106 -0.66 -11.45 4.78
C ASP A 106 0.10 -12.79 4.64
N ALA A 107 0.51 -13.16 3.42
CA ALA A 107 1.35 -14.33 3.19
C ALA A 107 2.71 -14.22 3.91
N MET A 108 3.35 -13.05 3.87
CA MET A 108 4.62 -12.81 4.57
C MET A 108 4.49 -12.97 6.09
N GLN A 109 3.38 -12.51 6.68
CA GLN A 109 3.07 -12.69 8.08
C GLN A 109 2.93 -14.19 8.44
N HIS A 110 2.19 -14.96 7.64
CA HIS A 110 2.07 -16.41 7.84
C HIS A 110 3.42 -17.14 7.75
N HIS A 111 4.28 -16.74 6.81
CA HIS A 111 5.63 -17.28 6.69
C HIS A 111 6.50 -16.93 7.90
N HIS A 112 6.38 -15.70 8.41
CA HIS A 112 7.07 -15.25 9.61
C HIS A 112 6.62 -16.03 10.86
N GLU A 113 5.31 -16.23 11.05
CA GLU A 113 4.77 -17.03 12.16
C GLU A 113 5.32 -18.46 12.13
N ARG A 114 5.33 -19.09 10.94
CA ARG A 114 5.92 -20.43 10.75
C ARG A 114 7.43 -20.45 11.03
N PHE A 115 8.15 -19.39 10.66
CA PHE A 115 9.56 -19.26 10.99
C PHE A 115 9.77 -19.13 12.51
N CYS A 116 8.94 -18.35 13.19
CA CYS A 116 8.99 -18.14 14.62
C CYS A 116 8.70 -19.44 15.39
N THR A 117 7.69 -20.22 15.00
CA THR A 117 7.37 -21.52 15.63
C THR A 117 8.52 -22.51 15.46
N ASN A 118 9.08 -22.63 14.26
CA ASN A 118 10.23 -23.52 13.99
C ASN A 118 11.49 -23.08 14.74
N SER A 119 11.73 -21.77 14.86
CA SER A 119 12.91 -21.22 15.54
C SER A 119 12.79 -21.25 17.06
N THR A 120 11.58 -21.12 17.62
CA THR A 120 11.34 -21.26 19.06
C THR A 120 11.41 -22.71 19.52
N LEU A 121 11.02 -23.67 18.68
CA LEU A 121 11.29 -25.10 18.91
C LEU A 121 12.79 -25.42 19.02
N ALA A 122 13.67 -24.59 18.47
CA ALA A 122 15.12 -24.74 18.55
C ALA A 122 15.77 -24.00 19.75
N CYS A 123 15.06 -23.14 20.50
CA CYS A 123 15.66 -22.29 21.53
C CYS A 123 14.84 -22.17 22.84
N SER A 124 15.12 -23.11 23.75
CA SER A 124 15.09 -23.01 25.23
C SER A 124 13.77 -22.99 26.03
N LYS A 125 13.76 -23.90 27.01
CA LYS A 125 12.84 -24.19 28.12
C LYS A 125 12.63 -23.05 29.15
N ASN A 126 13.00 -21.81 28.85
CA ASN A 126 12.99 -20.71 29.84
C ASN A 126 11.88 -19.68 29.56
N GLY A 127 10.63 -20.10 29.71
CA GLY A 127 9.45 -19.40 30.29
C GLY A 127 9.12 -17.91 30.05
N ARG A 128 9.89 -17.10 29.33
CA ARG A 128 9.51 -15.73 28.97
C ARG A 128 9.40 -15.63 27.46
N GLY A 129 8.16 -15.71 26.96
CA GLY A 129 7.86 -15.51 25.55
C GLY A 129 8.48 -14.21 25.07
N ARG A 130 9.45 -14.30 24.16
CA ARG A 130 10.06 -13.12 23.54
C ARG A 130 8.95 -12.41 22.76
N TRP A 131 8.65 -11.16 23.12
CA TRP A 131 7.65 -10.36 22.40
C TRP A 131 7.97 -10.34 20.91
N ASP A 132 7.00 -10.71 20.08
CA ASP A 132 7.16 -10.75 18.63
C ASP A 132 6.98 -9.35 18.03
N LYS A 133 8.03 -8.54 18.12
CA LYS A 133 8.03 -7.18 17.59
C LYS A 133 7.84 -7.14 16.06
N VAL A 134 8.33 -8.14 15.33
CA VAL A 134 8.22 -8.16 13.86
C VAL A 134 6.79 -8.48 13.45
N GLY A 135 6.18 -9.50 14.06
CA GLY A 135 4.78 -9.85 13.86
C GLY A 135 3.84 -8.67 14.16
N SER A 136 3.98 -8.03 15.33
CA SER A 136 3.13 -6.88 15.68
C SER A 136 3.26 -5.70 14.71
N LEU A 137 4.47 -5.48 14.14
CA LEU A 137 4.66 -4.42 13.15
C LEU A 137 4.03 -4.78 11.80
N PHE A 138 4.10 -6.04 11.37
CA PHE A 138 3.37 -6.50 10.18
C PHE A 138 1.87 -6.35 10.34
N GLU A 139 1.30 -6.75 11.49
CA GLU A 139 -0.13 -6.56 11.77
C GLU A 139 -0.54 -5.10 11.68
N PHE A 140 0.26 -4.20 12.27
CA PHE A 140 0.02 -2.77 12.19
C PHE A 140 0.06 -2.25 10.74
N GLN A 141 1.08 -2.61 9.97
CA GLN A 141 1.23 -2.21 8.57
C GLN A 141 0.11 -2.78 7.68
N LEU A 142 -0.34 -4.01 7.95
CA LEU A 142 -1.46 -4.64 7.27
C LEU A 142 -2.78 -3.91 7.56
N GLY A 143 -2.98 -3.48 8.81
CA GLY A 143 -4.11 -2.63 9.18
C GLY A 143 -4.14 -1.31 8.41
N LEU A 144 -2.98 -0.65 8.27
CA LEU A 144 -2.85 0.57 7.47
C LEU A 144 -3.17 0.32 5.99
N LEU A 145 -2.64 -0.75 5.39
CA LEU A 145 -2.93 -1.12 4.00
C LEU A 145 -4.43 -1.38 3.78
N ARG A 146 -5.07 -2.11 4.69
CA ARG A 146 -6.53 -2.37 4.63
C ARG A 146 -7.32 -1.06 4.71
N GLY A 147 -6.90 -0.12 5.56
CA GLY A 147 -7.50 1.22 5.62
C GLY A 147 -7.32 2.01 4.32
N LEU A 148 -6.13 1.97 3.71
CA LEU A 148 -5.88 2.59 2.41
C LEU A 148 -6.73 1.99 1.30
N PHE A 149 -6.88 0.66 1.28
CA PHE A 149 -7.74 -0.05 0.33
C PHE A 149 -9.22 0.35 0.47
N GLN A 150 -9.74 0.42 1.70
CA GLN A 150 -11.11 0.89 1.93
C GLN A 150 -11.31 2.33 1.44
N ARG A 151 -10.30 3.19 1.60
CA ARG A 151 -10.34 4.57 1.09
C ARG A 151 -10.27 4.62 -0.43
N SER A 152 -9.50 3.76 -1.09
CA SER A 152 -9.46 3.70 -2.55
C SER A 152 -10.80 3.23 -3.10
N GLU A 153 -11.45 2.25 -2.47
CA GLU A 153 -12.80 1.81 -2.84
C GLU A 153 -13.84 2.92 -2.66
N ALA A 154 -13.77 3.68 -1.56
CA ALA A 154 -14.64 4.83 -1.36
C ALA A 154 -14.42 5.92 -2.43
N ASN A 155 -13.16 6.17 -2.83
CA ASN A 155 -12.86 7.09 -3.93
C ASN A 155 -13.40 6.57 -5.27
N ASN A 156 -13.32 5.26 -5.53
CA ASN A 156 -13.87 4.63 -6.72
C ASN A 156 -15.40 4.76 -6.77
N ALA A 157 -16.10 4.52 -5.66
CA ALA A 157 -17.54 4.74 -5.59
C ALA A 157 -17.90 6.22 -5.84
N ARG A 158 -17.15 7.14 -5.23
CA ARG A 158 -17.35 8.58 -5.39
C ARG A 158 -17.20 9.03 -6.85
N ILE A 159 -16.14 8.59 -7.55
CA ILE A 159 -15.93 8.98 -8.95
C ILE A 159 -16.97 8.39 -9.90
N GLN A 160 -17.48 7.20 -9.62
CA GLN A 160 -18.59 6.61 -10.41
C GLN A 160 -19.90 7.39 -10.24
N ASN A 161 -20.17 7.93 -9.05
CA ASN A 161 -21.30 8.82 -8.84
C ASN A 161 -21.18 10.09 -9.68
N GLU A 162 -19.99 10.67 -9.76
CA GLU A 162 -19.74 11.86 -10.59
C GLU A 162 -19.89 11.58 -12.09
N ILE A 163 -19.36 10.45 -12.57
CA ILE A 163 -19.56 10.02 -13.97
C ILE A 163 -21.06 9.88 -14.28
N THR A 164 -21.81 9.27 -13.37
CA THR A 164 -23.26 9.11 -13.49
C THR A 164 -23.96 10.46 -13.52
N LEU A 165 -23.64 11.36 -12.60
CA LEU A 165 -24.22 12.71 -12.53
C LEU A 165 -24.02 13.47 -13.85
N VAL A 166 -22.80 13.48 -14.37
CA VAL A 166 -22.44 14.15 -15.62
C VAL A 166 -23.25 13.59 -16.78
N SER A 167 -23.30 12.27 -16.92
CA SER A 167 -24.08 11.62 -17.99
C SER A 167 -25.57 11.98 -17.95
N LEU A 168 -26.16 12.08 -16.76
CA LEU A 168 -27.56 12.47 -16.59
C LEU A 168 -27.80 13.95 -16.96
N VAL A 169 -26.87 14.83 -16.59
CA VAL A 169 -26.94 16.27 -16.93
C VAL A 169 -26.85 16.47 -18.44
N TYR A 170 -25.90 15.83 -19.11
CA TYR A 170 -25.76 15.89 -20.57
C TYR A 170 -27.01 15.37 -21.29
N ASN A 171 -27.55 14.22 -20.87
CA ASN A 171 -28.77 13.67 -21.46
C ASN A 171 -29.98 14.61 -21.28
N ARG A 172 -30.12 15.24 -20.11
CA ARG A 172 -31.20 16.21 -19.87
C ARG A 172 -31.08 17.45 -20.76
N GLN A 173 -29.88 17.98 -20.93
CA GLN A 173 -29.64 19.14 -21.81
C GLN A 173 -29.94 18.82 -23.27
N TYR A 174 -29.56 17.63 -23.73
CA TYR A 174 -29.85 17.18 -25.09
C TYR A 174 -31.37 17.08 -25.35
N ILE A 175 -32.13 16.51 -24.41
CA ILE A 175 -33.59 16.40 -24.53
C ILE A 175 -34.26 17.78 -24.47
N ALA A 176 -33.76 18.71 -23.66
CA ALA A 176 -34.33 20.07 -23.57
C ALA A 176 -34.00 20.97 -24.77
N ALA A 177 -33.08 20.55 -25.65
CA ALA A 177 -32.69 21.28 -26.85
C ALA A 177 -33.42 20.79 -28.13
N LEU A 178 -34.26 19.75 -28.02
CA LEU A 178 -35.12 19.19 -29.07
C LEU A 178 -36.56 19.67 -28.90
#